data_AF-A0A7X8BF75-F1
#
_entry.id   AF-A0A7X8BF75-F1
#
_cell.length_a   1.000
_cell.length_b   1.000
_cell.length_c   1.000
_cell.angle_alpha   90.00
_cell.angle_beta   90.00
_cell.angle_gamma   90.00
#
_symmetry.space_group_name_H-M   'P 1'
#
loop_
_entity.id
_entity.type
_entity.pdbx_description
1 polymer ?
#
loop_
_entity_poly.entity_id
_entity_poly.type
_entity_poly.pdbx_seq_one_letter_code
_entity_poly.pdbx_strand_id
1 'polypeptide(L)' 'MPFKMEDFAAFSRILSAALVICGFILLGLLLGRQFAGKGAPAWIVPVMTAAGALVGMSQGWAMIRPLWKDRGKKRP' A
#
# COMPACT_ATOMS: atom_id res chain seq x y z
N MET A 1 -11.31 -29.02 13.44
CA MET A 1 -11.28 -27.55 13.46
C MET A 1 -11.41 -27.08 12.01
N PRO A 2 -12.55 -26.52 11.55
CA PRO A 2 -12.69 -26.17 10.15
C PRO A 2 -11.83 -24.93 9.89
N PHE A 3 -10.67 -25.12 9.27
CA PHE A 3 -9.89 -24.03 8.68
C PHE A 3 -10.75 -23.39 7.60
N LYS A 4 -11.40 -22.28 7.95
CA LYS A 4 -12.28 -21.53 7.07
C LYS A 4 -11.42 -20.93 5.97
N MET A 5 -11.60 -21.38 4.74
CA MET A 5 -11.03 -20.79 3.52
C MET A 5 -11.22 -19.25 3.47
N GLU A 6 -12.27 -18.76 4.14
CA GLU A 6 -12.58 -17.34 4.34
C GLU A 6 -11.45 -16.56 5.05
N ASP A 7 -10.73 -17.17 6.00
CA ASP A 7 -9.59 -16.54 6.69
C ASP A 7 -8.35 -16.47 5.79
N PHE A 8 -8.12 -17.51 4.96
CA PHE A 8 -7.03 -17.52 4.00
C PHE A 8 -7.21 -16.46 2.89
N ALA A 9 -8.46 -16.28 2.45
CA ALA A 9 -8.83 -15.23 1.50
C ALA A 9 -8.67 -13.81 2.07
N ALA A 10 -8.92 -13.64 3.37
CA ALA A 10 -8.65 -12.36 4.05
C ALA A 10 -7.14 -12.11 4.16
N PHE A 11 -6.36 -13.14 4.51
CA PHE A 11 -4.90 -13.03 4.64
C PHE A 11 -4.20 -12.71 3.31
N SER A 12 -4.59 -13.37 2.21
CA SER A 12 -4.02 -13.10 0.87
C SER A 12 -4.30 -11.68 0.37
N ARG A 13 -5.47 -11.14 0.73
CA ARG A 13 -5.83 -9.74 0.46
C ARG A 13 -5.03 -8.74 1.27
N ILE A 14 -4.78 -9.03 2.55
CA ILE A 14 -3.90 -8.22 3.40
C ILE A 14 -2.47 -8.24 2.83
N LEU A 15 -1.97 -9.42 2.43
CA LEU A 15 -0.67 -9.56 1.77
C LEU A 15 -0.61 -8.77 0.46
N SER A 16 -1.64 -8.81 -0.38
CA SER A 16 -1.72 -7.98 -1.60
C SER A 16 -1.66 -6.49 -1.28
N ALA A 17 -2.42 -6.02 -0.30
CA ALA A 17 -2.39 -4.61 0.11
C ALA A 17 -1.00 -4.21 0.64
N ALA A 18 -0.36 -5.05 1.45
CA ALA A 18 1.00 -4.82 1.94
C ALA A 18 2.02 -4.77 0.80
N LEU A 19 1.90 -5.65 -0.21
CA LEU A 19 2.77 -5.65 -1.39
C LEU A 19 2.61 -4.35 -2.19
N VAL A 20 1.37 -3.87 -2.36
CA VAL A 20 1.08 -2.61 -3.06
C VAL A 20 1.69 -1.41 -2.31
N ILE A 21 1.48 -1.34 -0.98
CA ILE A 21 2.08 -0.28 -0.15
C ILE A 21 3.61 -0.27 -0.30
N CYS A 22 4.23 -1.46 -0.21
CA CYS A 22 5.68 -1.61 -0.36
C CYS A 22 6.16 -1.17 -1.75
N GLY A 23 5.41 -1.52 -2.80
CA GLY A 23 5.67 -1.08 -4.17
C GLY A 23 5.67 0.43 -4.32
N PHE A 24 4.69 1.14 -3.74
CA PHE A 24 4.63 2.60 -3.79
C PHE A 24 5.75 3.29 -2.99
N ILE A 25 6.16 2.71 -1.86
CA ILE A 25 7.30 3.22 -1.07
C ILE A 25 8.59 3.09 -1.89
N LEU A 26 8.83 1.91 -2.48
CA LEU A 26 10.01 1.68 -3.33
C LEU A 26 9.98 2.57 -4.57
N LEU A 27 8.81 2.75 -5.20
CA LEU A 27 8.65 3.63 -6.35
C LEU A 27 8.98 5.09 -5.99
N GLY A 28 8.46 5.60 -4.86
CA GLY A 28 8.76 6.95 -4.36
C GLY A 28 10.24 7.14 -4.05
N LEU A 29 10.89 6.12 -3.49
CA LEU A 29 12.33 6.14 -3.20
C LEU A 29 13.18 6.11 -4.48
N LEU A 30 12.81 5.28 -5.47
CA LEU A 30 13.49 5.21 -6.76
C LEU A 30 13.33 6.50 -7.58
N LEU A 31 12.11 7.05 -7.63
CA LEU A 31 11.84 8.36 -8.23
C LEU A 31 12.67 9.44 -7.53
N GLY A 32 12.64 9.49 -6.19
CA GLY A 32 13.44 10.42 -5.41
C GLY A 32 14.94 10.35 -5.74
N ARG A 33 15.51 9.13 -5.82
CA ARG A 33 16.92 8.93 -6.21
C ARG A 33 17.20 9.32 -7.66
N GLN A 34 16.30 9.03 -8.59
CA GLN A 34 16.42 9.44 -10.00
C GLN A 34 16.42 10.96 -10.15
N PHE A 35 15.58 11.66 -9.40
CA PHE A 35 15.56 13.13 -9.39
C PHE A 35 16.80 13.71 -8.72
N ALA A 36 17.25 13.16 -7.60
CA ALA A 36 18.48 13.60 -6.94
C ALA A 36 19.73 13.42 -7.83
N GLY A 37 19.79 12.32 -8.60
CA GLY A 37 20.87 12.08 -9.57
C GLY A 37 20.89 13.06 -10.75
N LYS A 38 19.79 13.77 -11.02
CA LYS A 38 19.67 14.78 -12.08
C LYS A 38 19.98 16.21 -11.60
N GLY A 39 20.52 16.38 -10.40
CA GLY A 39 20.86 17.68 -9.83
C GLY A 39 19.73 18.33 -9.04
N ALA A 40 18.68 17.59 -8.70
CA ALA A 40 17.63 18.10 -7.82
C ALA A 40 18.14 18.26 -6.37
N PRO A 41 17.58 19.20 -5.59
CA PRO A 41 17.96 19.44 -4.20
C PRO A 41 17.89 18.16 -3.36
N ALA A 42 18.81 17.98 -2.40
CA ALA A 42 18.86 16.79 -1.54
C ALA A 42 17.55 16.49 -0.79
N TRP A 43 16.69 17.50 -0.61
CA TRP A 43 15.36 17.41 0.00
C TRP A 43 14.31 16.72 -0.89
N ILE A 44 14.56 16.55 -2.20
CA ILE A 44 13.60 15.91 -3.11
C ILE A 44 13.40 14.43 -2.77
N VAL A 45 14.46 13.76 -2.27
CA VAL A 45 14.44 12.33 -1.93
C VAL A 45 13.51 12.04 -0.75
N PRO A 46 13.63 12.70 0.41
CA PRO A 46 12.71 12.47 1.51
C PRO A 46 11.28 12.92 1.17
N VAL A 47 11.09 13.99 0.39
CA VAL A 47 9.76 14.46 -0.04
C VAL A 47 9.06 13.43 -0.94
N MET A 48 9.76 12.91 -1.97
CA MET A 48 9.22 11.88 -2.86
C MET A 48 8.97 10.56 -2.12
N THR A 49 9.84 10.20 -1.17
CA THR A 49 9.65 9.01 -0.34
C THR A 49 8.43 9.16 0.58
N ALA A 50 8.27 10.32 1.23
CA ALA A 50 7.13 10.61 2.08
C ALA A 50 5.82 10.67 1.27
N ALA A 51 5.85 11.26 0.07
CA ALA A 51 4.72 11.27 -0.85
C ALA A 51 4.36 9.85 -1.31
N GLY A 52 5.35 9.03 -1.70
CA GLY A 52 5.16 7.63 -2.05
C GLY A 52 4.58 6.80 -0.89
N ALA A 53 5.02 7.06 0.35
CA ALA A 53 4.48 6.43 1.54
C ALA A 53 3.04 6.86 1.84
N LEU A 54 2.71 8.15 1.69
CA LEU A 54 1.34 8.66 1.86
C LEU A 54 0.38 8.09 0.81
N VAL A 55 0.82 8.02 -0.46
CA VAL A 55 0.02 7.42 -1.55
C VAL A 55 -0.12 5.92 -1.34
N GLY A 56 0.96 5.22 -0.97
CA GLY A 56 0.93 3.80 -0.64
C GLY A 56 -0.02 3.50 0.52
N MET A 57 0.05 4.29 1.59
CA MET A 57 -0.84 4.17 2.75
C MET A 57 -2.30 4.47 2.38
N SER A 58 -2.56 5.49 1.57
CA SER A 58 -3.90 5.81 1.06
C SER A 58 -4.47 4.70 0.17
N GLN A 59 -3.66 4.10 -0.71
CA GLN A 59 -4.09 2.97 -1.54
C GLN A 59 -4.27 1.68 -0.73
N GLY A 60 -3.38 1.40 0.22
CA GLY A 60 -3.55 0.31 1.17
C GLY A 60 -4.84 0.45 1.96
N TRP A 61 -5.14 1.66 2.44
CA TRP A 61 -6.38 1.96 3.15
C TRP A 61 -7.61 1.86 2.24
N ALA A 62 -7.53 2.32 0.99
CA ALA A 62 -8.60 2.18 -0.01
C ALA A 62 -8.86 0.71 -0.39
N MET A 63 -7.86 -0.16 -0.30
CA MET A 63 -8.00 -1.60 -0.55
C MET A 63 -8.52 -2.35 0.69
N ILE A 64 -8.21 -1.87 1.90
CA ILE A 64 -8.71 -2.44 3.18
C ILE A 64 -10.14 -1.97 3.49
N ARG A 65 -10.50 -0.71 3.18
CA ARG A 65 -11.85 -0.15 3.37
C ARG A 65 -12.99 -1.03 2.84
N PRO A 66 -12.96 -1.51 1.59
CA PRO A 66 -14.02 -2.36 1.05
C PRO A 66 -14.05 -3.72 1.76
N LEU A 67 -12.92 -4.26 2.23
CA LEU A 67 -12.91 -5.50 3.01
C LEU A 67 -13.63 -5.35 4.35
N TRP A 68 -13.45 -4.20 5.00
CA TRP A 68 -14.20 -3.85 6.22
C TRP A 68 -15.68 -3.62 5.94
N LYS A 69 -16.02 -2.98 4.81
CA LYS A 69 -17.41 -2.69 4.42
C LYS A 69 -18.17 -3.95 3.96
N ASP A 70 -17.52 -4.87 3.26
CA ASP A 70 -18.09 -6.15 2.82
C ASP A 70 -18.25 -7.14 3.98
N ARG A 71 -17.38 -7.10 5.00
CA ARG A 71 -17.57 -7.85 6.25
C ARG A 71 -18.80 -7.39 7.04
N GLY A 72 -19.26 -6.16 6.83
CA GLY A 72 -20.53 -5.64 7.36
C GLY A 72 -21.76 -5.98 6.51
N LYS A 73 -21.59 -6.59 5.32
CA LYS A 73 -22.67 -6.89 4.37
C LYS A 73 -22.83 -8.39 4.08
N LYS A 74 -22.67 -9.24 5.09
CA LYS A 74 -23.44 -10.50 5.21
C LYS A 74 -24.71 -10.09 5.98
N ARG A 75 -25.96 -10.10 5.48
CA ARG A 75 -26.70 -10.82 4.42
C ARG A 75 -27.94 -9.96 4.04
N PRO A 76 -28.57 -10.16 2.87
CA PRO A 76 -29.76 -11.04 2.85
C PRO A 76 -29.50 -12.36 2.12
#